data_AF-A0A1F7MD91-F1
#
_entry.id   AF-A0A1F7MD91-F1
#
_cell.length_a   1.000
_cell.length_b   1.000
_cell.length_c   1.000
_cell.angle_alpha   90.00
_cell.angle_beta   90.00
_cell.angle_gamma   90.00
#
_symmetry.space_group_name_H-M   'P 1'
#
loop_
_entity.id
_entity.type
_entity.pdbx_description
1 polymer ?
#
loop_
_entity_poly.entity_id
_entity_poly.type
_entity_poly.pdbx_seq_one_letter_code
_entity_poly.pdbx_strand_id
1 'polypeptide(L)'
;MTSTTTLTRGYVVVWIWLLVLMTLSLFANTLPVSRPAIVTLMFVVAAVKAGLVALHFMHLRLEAWLIYALATVPVLLVFGLMLALFPDFVLPR
;
A
#
# COMPACT_ATOMS: atom_id res chain seq x y z
N MET A 1 8.17 -34.16 3.42
CA MET A 1 8.57 -32.85 3.98
C MET A 1 9.03 -31.91 2.86
N THR A 2 8.16 -31.54 1.92
CA THR A 2 8.56 -30.77 0.71
C THR A 2 7.62 -29.60 0.37
N SER A 3 6.51 -29.43 1.10
CA SER A 3 5.46 -28.45 0.78
C SER A 3 5.59 -27.10 1.49
N THR A 4 6.45 -26.99 2.52
CA THR A 4 6.59 -25.76 3.33
C THR A 4 7.60 -24.77 2.74
N THR A 5 8.65 -25.24 2.07
CA THR A 5 9.73 -24.40 1.54
C THR A 5 9.31 -23.51 0.36
N THR A 6 8.32 -23.90 -0.44
CA THR A 6 7.83 -23.11 -1.57
C THR A 6 7.01 -21.89 -1.13
N LEU A 7 6.16 -22.06 -0.10
CA LEU A 7 5.37 -20.97 0.47
C LEU A 7 6.29 -19.94 1.14
N THR A 8 7.22 -20.39 1.99
CA THR A 8 8.19 -19.50 2.66
C THR A 8 9.03 -18.72 1.66
N ARG A 9 9.47 -19.35 0.56
CA ARG A 9 10.22 -18.66 -0.51
C ARG A 9 9.40 -17.53 -1.15
N GLY A 10 8.11 -17.75 -1.42
CA GLY A 10 7.23 -16.72 -1.98
C GLY A 10 7.06 -15.51 -1.06
N TYR A 11 6.82 -15.74 0.24
CA TYR A 11 6.71 -14.66 1.23
C TYR A 11 8.00 -13.83 1.35
N VAL A 12 9.16 -14.49 1.37
CA VAL A 12 10.45 -13.81 1.46
C VAL A 12 10.72 -12.94 0.23
N VAL A 13 10.35 -13.39 -0.98
CA VAL A 13 10.50 -12.58 -2.20
C VAL A 13 9.65 -11.30 -2.14
N VAL A 14 8.39 -11.41 -1.71
CA VAL A 14 7.51 -10.23 -1.54
C VAL A 14 8.06 -9.30 -0.46
N TRP A 15 8.55 -9.85 0.64
CA TRP A 15 9.18 -9.07 1.71
C TRP A 15 10.39 -8.28 1.22
N ILE A 16 11.29 -8.88 0.43
CA ILE A 16 12.42 -8.18 -0.19
C ILE A 16 11.91 -7.04 -1.08
N TRP A 17 10.87 -7.30 -1.88
CA TRP A 17 10.29 -6.27 -2.74
C TRP A 17 9.70 -5.09 -1.94
N LEU A 18 9.06 -5.35 -0.80
CA LEU A 18 8.59 -4.30 0.11
C LEU A 18 9.74 -3.45 0.68
N LEU A 19 10.90 -4.06 0.97
CA LEU A 19 12.09 -3.33 1.39
C LEU A 19 12.69 -2.47 0.27
N VAL A 20 12.71 -2.99 -0.96
CA VAL A 20 13.16 -2.22 -2.14
C VAL A 20 12.25 -1.01 -2.36
N LEU A 21 10.93 -1.19 -2.31
CA LEU A 21 9.97 -0.08 -2.44
C LEU A 21 10.14 0.94 -1.30
N MET A 22 10.37 0.48 -0.07
CA MET A 22 10.61 1.37 1.08
C MET A 22 11.87 2.21 0.90
N THR A 23 12.99 1.57 0.53
CA THR A 23 14.25 2.28 0.30
C THR A 23 14.14 3.24 -0.88
N LEU A 24 13.48 2.84 -1.97
CA LEU A 24 13.20 3.72 -3.11
C LEU A 24 12.43 4.98 -2.69
N SER A 25 11.43 4.87 -1.82
CA SER A 25 10.72 6.04 -1.30
C SER A 25 11.60 6.97 -0.45
N LEU A 26 12.57 6.43 0.30
CA LEU A 26 13.51 7.25 1.08
C LEU A 26 14.45 8.03 0.16
N PHE A 27 15.00 7.38 -0.86
CA PHE A 27 15.89 8.02 -1.84
C PHE A 27 15.14 8.91 -2.84
N ALA A 28 13.83 8.71 -3.03
CA ALA A 28 13.03 9.60 -3.87
C ALA A 28 13.07 11.07 -3.39
N ASN A 29 13.23 11.29 -2.08
CA ASN A 29 13.31 12.63 -1.50
C ASN A 29 14.70 13.28 -1.67
N THR A 30 15.73 12.52 -2.04
CA THR A 30 17.07 13.06 -2.30
C THR A 30 17.29 13.44 -3.76
N LEU A 31 16.35 13.09 -4.65
CA LEU A 31 16.38 13.49 -6.05
C LEU A 31 15.96 14.95 -6.19
N PRO A 32 16.70 15.78 -6.97
CA PRO A 32 16.35 17.18 -7.24
C PRO A 32 15.22 17.28 -8.26
N VAL A 33 14.07 16.69 -7.95
CA VAL A 33 12.87 16.63 -8.79
C VAL A 33 11.81 17.60 -8.26
N SER A 34 10.88 18.02 -9.12
CA SER A 34 9.77 18.88 -8.72
C SER A 34 8.94 18.24 -7.61
N ARG A 35 8.57 19.04 -6.60
CA ARG A 35 7.74 18.61 -5.45
C ARG A 35 6.50 17.78 -5.85
N PRO A 36 5.68 18.18 -6.84
CA PRO A 36 4.52 17.38 -7.21
C PRO A 36 4.90 15.99 -7.74
N ALA A 37 5.99 15.88 -8.50
CA ALA A 37 6.42 14.59 -9.04
C ALA A 37 6.92 13.64 -7.94
N ILE A 38 7.60 14.16 -6.90
CA ILE A 38 7.99 13.37 -5.72
C ILE A 38 6.74 12.86 -4.98
N VAL A 39 5.74 13.73 -4.77
CA VAL A 39 4.48 13.37 -4.12
C VAL A 39 3.75 12.29 -4.91
N THR A 40 3.59 12.45 -6.22
CA THR A 40 2.95 11.43 -7.07
C THR A 40 3.69 10.10 -7.01
N LEU A 41 5.02 10.12 -7.08
CA LEU A 41 5.85 8.91 -6.96
C LEU A 41 5.64 8.21 -5.62
N MET A 42 5.61 8.97 -4.51
CA MET A 42 5.36 8.43 -3.18
C MET A 42 3.99 7.76 -3.07
N PHE A 43 2.94 8.37 -3.61
CA PHE A 43 1.60 7.78 -3.64
C PHE A 43 1.56 6.49 -4.45
N VAL A 44 2.21 6.45 -5.62
CA VAL A 44 2.30 5.24 -6.44
C VAL A 44 3.02 4.12 -5.68
N VAL A 45 4.17 4.42 -5.06
CA VAL A 45 4.93 3.42 -4.29
C VAL A 45 4.11 2.92 -3.10
N ALA A 46 3.40 3.80 -2.39
CA ALA A 46 2.53 3.43 -1.30
C ALA A 46 1.38 2.51 -1.74
N ALA A 47 0.73 2.83 -2.88
CA ALA A 47 -0.35 2.01 -3.44
C ALA A 47 0.14 0.61 -3.85
N VAL A 48 1.29 0.53 -4.53
CA VAL A 48 1.91 -0.75 -4.90
C VAL A 48 2.23 -1.58 -3.66
N LYS A 49 2.86 -0.97 -2.65
CA LYS A 49 3.20 -1.62 -1.37
C LYS A 49 1.94 -2.18 -0.68
N ALA A 50 0.88 -1.39 -0.59
CA ALA A 50 -0.40 -1.82 -0.01
C ALA A 50 -1.00 -3.00 -0.78
N GLY A 51 -0.96 -2.97 -2.12
CA GLY A 51 -1.42 -4.07 -2.97
C GLY A 51 -0.63 -5.36 -2.77
N LEU A 52 0.70 -5.28 -2.67
CA LEU A 52 1.54 -6.45 -2.38
C LEU A 52 1.22 -7.07 -1.01
N VAL A 53 1.02 -6.23 0.01
CA VAL A 53 0.62 -6.69 1.35
C VAL A 53 -0.76 -7.33 1.33
N ALA A 54 -1.75 -6.70 0.70
CA ALA A 54 -3.10 -7.24 0.60
C ALA A 54 -3.12 -8.59 -0.14
N LEU A 55 -2.42 -8.69 -1.28
CA LEU A 55 -2.45 -9.89 -2.11
C LEU A 55 -1.68 -11.08 -1.50
N HIS A 56 -0.57 -10.82 -0.81
CA HIS A 56 0.34 -11.88 -0.35
C HIS A 56 0.30 -12.12 1.17
N PHE A 57 0.12 -11.10 1.99
CA PHE A 57 0.16 -11.22 3.45
C PHE A 57 -1.22 -11.32 4.11
N MET A 58 -2.25 -10.73 3.51
CA MET A 58 -3.62 -10.80 4.05
C MET A 58 -4.43 -12.00 3.55
N HIS A 59 -3.80 -12.97 2.88
CA HIS A 59 -4.44 -14.19 2.35
C HIS A 59 -5.64 -13.97 1.39
N LEU A 60 -5.86 -12.76 0.88
CA LEU A 60 -6.96 -12.46 -0.06
C LEU A 60 -6.91 -13.30 -1.35
N ARG A 61 -5.74 -13.86 -1.68
CA ARG A 61 -5.56 -14.68 -2.89
C ARG A 61 -6.13 -16.11 -2.76
N LEU A 62 -6.46 -16.60 -1.57
CA LEU A 62 -6.77 -18.02 -1.35
C LEU A 62 -8.21 -18.35 -0.93
N GLU A 63 -9.03 -17.44 -0.38
CA GLU A 63 -10.48 -17.69 -0.21
C GLU A 63 -11.30 -16.45 0.20
N ALA A 64 -12.62 -16.56 0.02
CA ALA A 64 -13.73 -15.71 0.47
C ALA A 64 -13.77 -14.24 -0.02
N TRP A 65 -14.70 -13.97 -0.93
CA TRP A 65 -15.23 -12.64 -1.31
C TRP A 65 -15.48 -11.71 -0.11
N LEU A 66 -15.85 -12.29 1.05
CA LEU A 66 -16.09 -11.57 2.29
C LEU A 66 -14.85 -10.83 2.82
N ILE A 67 -13.64 -11.36 2.61
CA ILE A 67 -12.39 -10.70 3.04
C ILE A 67 -12.11 -9.47 2.17
N TYR A 68 -12.39 -9.53 0.86
CA TYR A 68 -12.32 -8.37 -0.02
C TYR A 68 -13.33 -7.28 0.39
N ALA A 69 -14.57 -7.68 0.69
CA ALA A 69 -15.59 -6.75 1.16
C ALA A 69 -15.17 -6.08 2.47
N LEU A 70 -14.69 -6.86 3.44
CA LEU A 70 -14.25 -6.35 4.74
C LEU A 70 -13.01 -5.47 4.63
N ALA A 71 -12.08 -5.75 3.71
CA ALA A 71 -10.91 -4.90 3.46
C ALA A 71 -11.27 -3.59 2.72
N THR A 72 -12.31 -3.61 1.89
CA THR A 72 -12.76 -2.43 1.12
C THR A 72 -13.50 -1.42 1.98
N VAL A 73 -14.28 -1.87 2.97
CA VAL A 73 -15.03 -1.01 3.91
C VAL A 73 -14.15 0.04 4.60
N PRO A 74 -13.04 -0.31 5.29
CA PRO A 74 -12.20 0.68 5.95
C PRO A 74 -11.50 1.62 4.95
N VAL A 75 -11.17 1.14 3.75
CA VAL A 75 -10.60 2.00 2.69
C VAL A 75 -11.63 3.06 2.24
N LEU A 76 -12.88 2.65 2.01
CA LEU A 76 -13.98 3.55 1.69
C LEU A 76 -14.27 4.55 2.81
N LEU A 77 -14.26 4.09 4.06
CA LEU A 77 -14.46 4.97 5.22
C LEU A 77 -13.35 6.01 5.35
N VAL A 78 -12.08 5.62 5.20
CA VAL A 78 -10.95 6.57 5.24
C VAL A 78 -11.04 7.56 4.09
N PHE A 79 -11.39 7.10 2.88
CA PHE A 79 -11.56 7.97 1.73
C PHE A 79 -12.73 8.96 1.91
N GLY A 80 -13.87 8.48 2.39
CA GLY A 80 -15.02 9.31 2.72
C GLY A 80 -14.72 10.32 3.83
N LEU A 81 -13.97 9.91 4.86
CA LEU A 81 -13.53 10.79 5.94
C LEU A 81 -12.56 11.87 5.43
N MET A 82 -11.62 11.53 4.55
CA MET A 82 -10.72 12.51 3.92
C MET A 82 -11.52 13.56 3.15
N LEU A 83 -12.54 13.15 2.37
CA LEU A 83 -13.39 14.08 1.63
C LEU A 83 -14.27 14.94 2.55
N ALA A 84 -14.82 14.34 3.61
CA ALA A 84 -15.65 15.04 4.58
C ALA A 84 -14.85 16.09 5.38
N LEU A 85 -13.59 15.78 5.70
CA LEU A 85 -12.70 16.66 6.48
C LEU A 85 -11.93 17.66 5.62
N PHE A 86 -11.85 17.44 4.31
CA PHE A 86 -11.23 18.36 3.35
C PHE A 86 -11.73 19.81 3.46
N PRO A 87 -13.06 20.09 3.48
CA PRO A 87 -13.55 21.46 3.63
C PRO A 87 -13.15 22.09 4.98
N ASP A 88 -13.08 21.31 6.06
CA ASP A 88 -12.68 21.82 7.39
C ASP A 88 -11.20 22.25 7.44
N PHE A 89 -10.34 21.66 6.61
CA PHE A 89 -8.93 22.06 6.50
C PHE A 89 -8.69 23.21 5.52
N VAL A 90 -9.52 23.33 4.48
CA VAL A 90 -9.33 24.29 3.40
C VAL A 90 -10.07 25.59 3.64
N LEU A 91 -11.25 25.57 4.28
CA LEU A 91 -11.94 26.79 4.68
C LEU A 91 -11.42 27.25 6.05
N PRO A 92 -10.69 28.37 6.13
CA PRO A 92 -10.46 29.03 7.41
C PRO A 92 -11.82 29.52 7.91
N ARG A 93 -12.12 29.28 9.19
CA ARG A 93 -13.32 29.83 9.83
C ARG A 93 -13.22 31.34 9.97
#